data_AF-A0A061ARH9-F1
#
_entry.id   AF-A0A061ARH9-F1
#
_cell.length_a   1.000
_cell.length_b   1.000
_cell.length_c   1.000
_cell.angle_alpha   90.00
_cell.angle_beta   90.00
_cell.angle_gamma   90.00
#
_symmetry.space_group_name_H-M   'P 1'
#
loop_
_entity.id
_entity.type
_entity.pdbx_description
1 polymer ?
#
loop_
_entity_poly.entity_id
_entity_poly.type
_entity_poly.pdbx_seq_one_letter_code
_entity_poly.pdbx_strand_id
1 'polypeptide(L)'
;MNALLEQPHELRALEQRRDALRVVLDQLHDLADRLHGLLEARRQGNGRMELPVDLGMGFCAEGVVEDTDRIIVGTGMEDLFLDMPVEQAQDFVKKRIAIVEKRVAEFDEPIARLKEEHAKLVETLQSAFGGQSGQIRTLA
;
A
#
# COMPACT_ATOMS: atom_id res chain seq x y z
N MET A 1 23.88 24.35 -8.80
CA MET A 1 22.60 23.82 -8.28
C MET A 1 22.50 22.36 -8.70
N ASN A 2 22.35 21.45 -7.72
CA ASN A 2 22.47 19.99 -7.81
C ASN A 2 21.21 19.28 -8.37
N ALA A 3 20.57 19.83 -9.41
CA ALA A 3 19.40 19.18 -10.03
C ALA A 3 19.71 17.77 -10.60
N LEU A 4 21.00 17.47 -10.81
CA LEU A 4 21.50 16.17 -11.30
C LEU A 4 21.56 15.08 -10.21
N LEU A 5 21.44 15.44 -8.92
CA LEU A 5 21.40 14.49 -7.80
C LEU A 5 19.96 14.22 -7.31
N GLU A 6 18.96 14.93 -7.85
CA GLU A 6 17.58 14.69 -7.47
C GLU A 6 17.01 13.46 -8.19
N GLN A 7 16.33 12.63 -7.41
CA GLN A 7 15.69 11.43 -7.91
C GLN A 7 14.64 11.78 -8.99
N PRO A 8 14.59 11.06 -10.14
CA PRO A 8 13.66 11.33 -11.21
C PRO A 8 12.21 11.38 -10.71
N HIS A 9 11.43 12.35 -11.20
CA HIS A 9 10.02 12.49 -10.83
C HIS A 9 9.21 11.21 -11.10
N GLU A 10 9.49 10.54 -12.22
CA GLU A 10 8.85 9.27 -12.59
C GLU A 10 9.15 8.16 -11.59
N LEU A 11 10.41 8.05 -11.15
CA LEU A 11 10.81 7.07 -10.14
C LEU A 11 10.11 7.33 -8.80
N ARG A 12 10.06 8.59 -8.36
CA ARG A 12 9.31 8.98 -7.15
C ARG A 12 7.82 8.65 -7.26
N ALA A 13 7.20 8.91 -8.39
CA ALA A 13 5.78 8.62 -8.62
C ALA A 13 5.49 7.11 -8.59
N LEU A 14 6.36 6.28 -9.17
CA LEU A 14 6.21 4.82 -9.14
C LEU A 14 6.41 4.26 -7.73
N GLU A 15 7.40 4.75 -6.98
CA GLU A 15 7.61 4.35 -5.59
C GLU A 15 6.42 4.73 -4.71
N GLN A 16 5.91 5.95 -4.84
CA GLN A 16 4.70 6.40 -4.12
C GLN A 16 3.49 5.50 -4.43
N ARG A 17 3.31 5.13 -5.70
CA ARG A 17 2.19 4.27 -6.11
C ARG A 17 2.32 2.85 -5.57
N ARG A 18 3.52 2.28 -5.58
CA ARG A 18 3.81 0.97 -4.97
C ARG A 18 3.56 1.01 -3.47
N ASP A 19 4.04 2.04 -2.79
CA ASP A 19 3.92 2.16 -1.34
C ASP A 19 2.46 2.37 -0.92
N ALA A 20 1.66 3.13 -1.70
CA ALA A 20 0.22 3.21 -1.50
C ALA A 20 -0.48 1.85 -1.63
N LEU A 21 -0.09 1.01 -2.59
CA LEU A 21 -0.62 -0.34 -2.73
C LEU A 21 -0.20 -1.27 -1.59
N ARG A 22 1.01 -1.08 -1.03
CA ARG A 22 1.46 -1.83 0.16
C ARG A 22 0.61 -1.52 1.39
N VAL A 23 0.27 -0.25 1.61
CA VAL A 23 -0.66 0.14 2.69
C VAL A 23 -2.02 -0.56 2.53
N VAL A 24 -2.54 -0.63 1.31
CA VAL A 24 -3.78 -1.36 1.03
C VAL A 24 -3.62 -2.85 1.28
N LEU A 25 -2.47 -3.44 0.94
CA LEU A 25 -2.19 -4.85 1.19
C LEU A 25 -2.15 -5.16 2.70
N ASP A 26 -1.50 -4.32 3.49
CA ASP A 26 -1.45 -4.47 4.95
C ASP A 26 -2.85 -4.40 5.57
N GLN A 27 -3.70 -3.48 5.10
CA GLN A 27 -5.10 -3.39 5.51
C GLN A 27 -5.91 -4.65 5.14
N LEU A 28 -5.64 -5.24 3.98
CA LEU A 28 -6.31 -6.47 3.55
C LEU A 28 -5.86 -7.68 4.38
N HIS A 29 -4.58 -7.76 4.77
CA HIS A 29 -4.09 -8.80 5.67
C HIS A 29 -4.71 -8.69 7.06
N ASP A 30 -4.73 -7.48 7.66
CA ASP A 30 -5.40 -7.25 8.95
C ASP A 30 -6.89 -7.63 8.87
N LEU A 31 -7.58 -7.28 7.79
CA LEU A 31 -8.96 -7.70 7.58
C LEU A 31 -9.10 -9.22 7.47
N ALA A 32 -8.20 -9.89 6.75
CA ALA A 32 -8.24 -11.35 6.61
C ALA A 32 -8.07 -12.07 7.97
N ASP A 33 -7.15 -11.59 8.81
CA ASP A 33 -6.90 -12.11 10.15
C ASP A 33 -8.12 -11.90 11.06
N ARG A 34 -8.73 -10.70 11.02
CA ARG A 34 -9.96 -10.42 11.76
C ARG A 34 -11.13 -11.29 11.33
N LEU A 35 -11.31 -11.49 10.02
CA LEU A 35 -12.36 -12.38 9.49
C LEU A 35 -12.12 -13.83 9.89
N HIS A 36 -10.86 -14.26 9.91
CA HIS A 36 -10.51 -15.59 10.39
C HIS A 36 -10.88 -15.75 11.88
N GLY A 37 -10.48 -14.81 12.74
CA GLY A 37 -10.84 -14.83 14.16
C GLY A 37 -12.35 -14.79 14.39
N LEU A 38 -13.08 -14.02 13.59
CA LEU A 38 -14.56 -13.97 13.63
C LEU A 38 -15.17 -15.34 13.32
N LEU A 39 -14.72 -16.00 12.26
CA LEU A 39 -15.20 -17.33 11.88
C LEU A 39 -14.88 -18.38 12.94
N GLU A 40 -13.71 -18.31 13.58
CA GLU A 40 -13.36 -19.21 14.68
C GLU A 40 -14.24 -18.99 15.90
N ALA A 41 -14.47 -17.74 16.31
CA ALA A 41 -15.37 -17.41 17.40
C ALA A 41 -16.80 -17.92 17.12
N ARG A 42 -17.28 -17.74 15.89
CA ARG A 42 -18.59 -18.22 15.46
C ARG A 42 -18.70 -19.75 15.52
N ARG A 43 -17.66 -20.48 15.10
CA ARG A 43 -17.60 -21.95 15.22
C ARG A 43 -17.67 -22.45 16.66
N GLN A 44 -17.26 -21.62 17.62
CA GLN A 44 -17.36 -21.89 19.05
C GLN A 44 -18.74 -21.52 19.65
N GLY A 45 -19.68 -21.04 18.82
CA GLY A 45 -21.02 -20.62 19.24
C GLY A 45 -21.13 -19.13 19.59
N ASN A 46 -20.06 -18.34 19.42
CA ASN A 46 -20.06 -16.91 19.72
C ASN A 46 -20.53 -16.10 18.51
N GLY A 47 -21.82 -16.24 18.16
CA GLY A 47 -22.44 -15.49 17.04
C GLY A 47 -22.73 -14.02 17.36
N ARG A 48 -22.79 -13.67 18.65
CA ARG A 48 -22.98 -12.31 19.17
C ARG A 48 -21.65 -11.78 19.70
N MET A 49 -21.33 -10.52 19.38
CA MET A 49 -20.11 -9.86 19.85
C MET A 49 -20.42 -8.55 20.55
N GLU A 50 -19.80 -8.35 21.71
CA GLU A 50 -19.76 -7.07 22.41
C GLU A 50 -18.36 -6.48 22.22
N LEU A 51 -18.28 -5.29 21.63
CA LEU A 51 -17.00 -4.67 21.28
C LEU A 51 -17.09 -3.14 21.39
N PRO A 52 -16.01 -2.47 21.81
CA PRO A 52 -15.93 -1.02 21.70
C PRO A 52 -15.85 -0.64 20.21
N VAL A 53 -16.70 0.28 19.79
CA VAL A 53 -16.73 0.87 18.47
C VAL A 53 -16.13 2.27 18.55
N ASP A 54 -15.05 2.50 17.82
CA ASP A 54 -14.44 3.82 17.68
C ASP A 54 -15.32 4.71 16.81
N LEU A 55 -15.74 5.85 17.35
CA LEU A 55 -16.56 6.86 16.66
C LEU A 55 -15.73 8.06 16.19
N GLY A 56 -14.42 8.06 16.45
CA GLY A 56 -13.47 9.11 16.10
C GLY A 56 -13.18 10.07 17.25
N MET A 57 -12.13 10.90 17.06
CA MET A 57 -11.65 11.90 18.03
C MET A 57 -11.38 11.36 19.45
N GLY A 58 -11.05 10.07 19.56
CA GLY A 58 -10.80 9.40 20.84
C GLY A 58 -12.06 8.97 21.59
N PHE A 59 -13.23 9.00 20.96
CA PHE A 59 -14.48 8.51 21.54
C PHE A 59 -14.75 7.08 21.12
N CYS A 60 -14.99 6.20 22.10
CA CYS A 60 -15.45 4.84 21.88
C CYS A 60 -16.81 4.65 22.54
N ALA A 61 -17.71 3.92 21.87
CA ALA A 61 -18.99 3.48 22.42
C ALA A 61 -19.00 1.96 22.56
N GLU A 62 -19.69 1.42 23.56
CA GLU A 62 -19.94 -0.01 23.65
C GLU A 62 -20.97 -0.40 22.58
N GLY A 63 -20.55 -1.24 21.63
CA GLY A 63 -21.38 -1.76 20.56
C GLY A 63 -21.68 -3.24 20.74
N VAL A 64 -22.87 -3.64 20.33
CA VAL A 64 -23.28 -5.04 20.26
C VAL A 64 -23.62 -5.37 18.82
N VAL A 65 -22.96 -6.41 18.29
CA VAL A 65 -23.31 -7.04 17.02
C VAL A 65 -24.08 -8.31 17.38
N GLU A 66 -25.40 -8.27 17.19
CA GLU A 66 -26.30 -9.38 17.53
C GLU A 66 -26.08 -10.61 16.64
N ASP A 67 -25.76 -10.39 15.37
CA ASP A 67 -25.44 -11.45 14.41
C ASP A 67 -24.23 -11.09 13.56
N THR A 68 -23.25 -11.99 13.60
CA THR A 68 -21.98 -11.89 12.88
C THR A 68 -21.95 -12.70 11.59
N ASP A 69 -23.08 -13.24 11.12
CA ASP A 69 -23.15 -14.07 9.90
C ASP A 69 -22.73 -13.33 8.64
N ARG A 70 -22.98 -12.02 8.60
CA ARG A 70 -22.89 -11.22 7.38
C ARG A 70 -22.13 -9.94 7.65
N ILE A 71 -21.43 -9.48 6.63
CA ILE A 71 -20.65 -8.25 6.69
C ILE A 71 -20.87 -7.44 5.43
N ILE A 72 -20.69 -6.12 5.56
CA ILE A 72 -20.68 -5.20 4.43
C ILE A 72 -19.23 -4.99 4.01
N VAL A 73 -18.90 -5.35 2.77
CA VAL A 73 -17.54 -5.20 2.20
C VAL A 73 -17.54 -4.16 1.09
N GLY A 74 -16.62 -3.20 1.17
CA GLY A 74 -16.34 -2.28 0.08
C GLY A 74 -15.62 -2.96 -1.09
N THR A 75 -16.20 -2.91 -2.29
CA THR A 75 -15.65 -3.58 -3.48
C THR A 75 -14.37 -2.93 -4.03
N GLY A 76 -14.05 -1.73 -3.58
CA GLY A 76 -12.97 -0.91 -4.14
C GLY A 76 -13.42 -0.02 -5.30
N MET A 77 -14.69 -0.06 -5.67
CA MET A 77 -15.34 0.97 -6.47
C MET A 77 -15.97 2.00 -5.55
N GLU A 78 -16.06 3.24 -6.03
CA GLU A 78 -16.73 4.33 -5.32
C GLU A 78 -18.19 3.95 -5.03
N ASP A 79 -18.59 4.10 -3.77
CA ASP A 79 -19.94 3.86 -3.27
C ASP A 79 -20.54 2.47 -3.54
N LEU A 80 -19.72 1.46 -3.83
CA LEU A 80 -20.18 0.09 -4.04
C LEU A 80 -19.81 -0.83 -2.88
N PHE A 81 -20.83 -1.18 -2.11
CA PHE A 81 -20.75 -2.09 -0.98
C PHE A 81 -21.58 -3.34 -1.24
N LEU A 82 -21.07 -4.49 -0.80
CA LEU A 82 -21.75 -5.77 -0.90
C LEU A 82 -22.00 -6.32 0.49
N ASP A 83 -23.26 -6.65 0.77
CA ASP A 83 -23.65 -7.47 1.91
C ASP A 83 -23.45 -8.94 1.55
N MET A 84 -22.55 -9.63 2.26
CA MET A 84 -22.25 -11.04 2.01
C MET A 84 -21.96 -11.83 3.31
N PRO A 85 -22.15 -13.16 3.29
CA PRO A 85 -21.71 -14.03 4.38
C PRO A 85 -20.22 -13.89 4.67
N VAL A 86 -19.82 -14.03 5.94
CA VAL A 86 -18.42 -13.89 6.37
C VAL A 86 -17.49 -14.84 5.61
N GLU A 87 -17.92 -16.07 5.32
CA GLU A 87 -17.13 -17.05 4.58
C GLU A 87 -16.83 -16.56 3.16
N GLN A 88 -17.84 -15.96 2.49
CA GLN A 88 -17.67 -15.39 1.16
C GLN A 88 -16.78 -14.14 1.20
N ALA A 89 -16.90 -13.33 2.26
CA ALA A 89 -16.03 -12.18 2.48
C ALA A 89 -14.58 -12.60 2.64
N GLN A 90 -14.29 -13.68 3.36
CA GLN A 90 -12.93 -14.20 3.50
C GLN A 90 -12.33 -14.58 2.14
N ASP A 91 -13.10 -15.29 1.30
CA ASP A 91 -12.65 -15.67 -0.04
C ASP A 91 -12.46 -14.44 -0.95
N PHE A 92 -13.33 -13.44 -0.84
CA PHE A 92 -13.21 -12.18 -1.55
C PHE A 92 -11.91 -11.45 -1.17
N VAL A 93 -11.62 -11.32 0.13
CA VAL A 93 -10.41 -10.66 0.63
C VAL A 93 -9.16 -11.40 0.18
N LYS A 94 -9.12 -12.74 0.26
CA LYS A 94 -8.00 -13.56 -0.24
C LYS A 94 -7.72 -13.33 -1.73
N LYS A 95 -8.76 -13.30 -2.56
CA LYS A 95 -8.61 -13.00 -4.00
C LYS A 95 -8.09 -11.59 -4.22
N ARG A 96 -8.55 -10.63 -3.41
CA ARG A 96 -8.11 -9.23 -3.51
C ARG A 96 -6.65 -9.07 -3.08
N ILE A 97 -6.20 -9.76 -2.04
CA ILE A 97 -4.79 -9.84 -1.63
C ILE A 97 -3.94 -10.29 -2.82
N ALA A 98 -4.25 -11.44 -3.41
CA ALA A 98 -3.48 -11.97 -4.55
C ALA A 98 -3.40 -10.99 -5.75
N ILE A 99 -4.49 -10.26 -6.03
CA ILE A 99 -4.51 -9.24 -7.09
C ILE A 99 -3.60 -8.06 -6.74
N VAL A 100 -3.66 -7.57 -5.49
CA VAL A 100 -2.86 -6.43 -5.04
C VAL A 100 -1.38 -6.81 -4.93
N GLU A 101 -1.04 -7.99 -4.41
CA GLU A 101 0.33 -8.52 -4.38
C GLU A 101 0.95 -8.56 -5.77
N LYS A 102 0.21 -9.10 -6.75
CA LYS A 102 0.67 -9.13 -8.14
C LYS A 102 0.92 -7.72 -8.66
N ARG A 103 0.01 -6.79 -8.41
CA ARG A 103 0.18 -5.38 -8.82
C ARG A 103 1.36 -4.71 -8.15
N VAL A 104 1.66 -5.03 -6.89
CA VAL A 104 2.84 -4.51 -6.19
C VAL A 104 4.12 -5.04 -6.86
N ALA A 105 4.17 -6.34 -7.15
CA ALA A 105 5.31 -6.97 -7.82
C ALA A 105 5.55 -6.42 -9.24
N GLU A 106 4.49 -6.05 -9.96
CA GLU A 106 4.60 -5.40 -11.29
C GLU A 106 5.38 -4.07 -11.27
N PHE A 107 5.52 -3.42 -10.11
CA PHE A 107 6.32 -2.19 -9.97
C PHE A 107 7.81 -2.44 -9.72
N ASP A 108 8.22 -3.64 -9.30
CA ASP A 108 9.60 -3.89 -8.87
C ASP A 108 10.59 -3.79 -10.03
N GLU A 109 10.27 -4.36 -11.20
CA GLU A 109 11.11 -4.29 -12.39
C GLU A 109 11.23 -2.86 -12.96
N PRO A 110 10.14 -2.09 -13.19
CA PRO A 110 10.24 -0.70 -13.64
C PRO A 110 11.04 0.19 -12.68
N ILE A 111 10.85 0.02 -11.36
CA ILE A 111 11.59 0.79 -10.34
C ILE A 111 13.08 0.43 -10.37
N ALA A 112 13.42 -0.85 -10.44
CA ALA A 112 14.80 -1.31 -10.52
C ALA A 112 15.52 -0.77 -11.76
N ARG A 113 14.84 -0.85 -12.92
CA ARG A 113 15.37 -0.33 -14.19
C ARG A 113 15.62 1.17 -14.15
N LEU A 114 14.65 1.96 -13.68
CA LEU A 114 14.81 3.42 -13.59
C LEU A 114 15.88 3.84 -12.59
N LYS A 115 16.08 3.08 -11.51
CA LYS A 115 17.19 3.28 -10.57
C LYS A 115 18.54 3.06 -11.23
N GLU A 116 18.68 1.98 -12.01
CA GLU A 116 19.91 1.67 -12.73
C GLU A 116 20.22 2.72 -13.80
N GLU A 117 19.21 3.11 -14.59
CA GLU A 117 19.35 4.16 -15.62
C GLU A 117 19.76 5.50 -15.00
N HIS A 118 19.14 5.88 -13.89
CA HIS A 118 19.51 7.11 -13.16
C HIS A 118 20.93 7.03 -12.61
N ALA A 119 21.35 5.90 -12.03
CA ALA A 119 22.70 5.73 -11.51
C ALA A 119 23.77 5.90 -12.61
N LYS A 120 23.55 5.29 -13.78
CA LYS A 120 24.44 5.43 -14.95
C LYS A 120 24.51 6.88 -15.44
N LEU A 121 23.38 7.58 -15.46
CA LEU A 121 23.33 8.99 -15.86
C LEU A 121 24.11 9.88 -14.87
N VAL A 122 23.92 9.68 -13.57
CA VAL A 122 24.63 10.43 -12.52
C VAL A 122 26.14 10.19 -12.63
N GLU A 123 26.57 8.95 -12.81
CA GLU A 123 27.98 8.59 -12.99
C GLU A 123 28.58 9.23 -14.25
N THR A 124 27.85 9.19 -15.36
CA THR A 124 28.29 9.80 -16.64
C THR A 124 28.42 11.32 -16.51
N LEU A 125 27.47 11.97 -15.85
CA LEU A 125 27.48 13.41 -15.64
C LEU A 125 28.58 13.85 -14.67
N GLN A 126 28.81 13.09 -13.60
CA GLN A 126 29.93 13.32 -12.68
C GLN A 126 31.28 13.18 -13.40
N SER A 127 31.41 12.18 -14.27
CA SER A 127 32.62 11.97 -15.07
C SER A 127 32.84 13.07 -16.11
N ALA A 128 31.77 13.59 -16.73
CA ALA A 128 31.84 14.64 -17.75
C ALA A 128 32.06 16.06 -17.18
N PHE A 129 31.45 16.37 -16.03
CA PHE A 129 31.47 17.72 -15.43
C PHE A 129 32.39 17.86 -14.22
N GLY A 130 32.82 16.76 -13.59
CA GLY A 130 33.77 16.76 -12.48
C GLY A 130 35.18 17.27 -12.85
N GLY A 131 35.50 17.30 -14.16
CA GLY A 131 36.77 17.83 -14.68
C GLY A 131 36.80 19.34 -14.98
N GLN A 132 35.66 20.06 -14.95
CA GLN A 132 35.60 21.47 -15.38
C GLN A 132 35.73 22.51 -14.24
N SER A 133 35.94 22.09 -12.99
CA SER A 133 36.05 23.02 -11.85
C SER A 133 37.42 23.69 -11.67
N GLY A 134 38.30 23.66 -12.68
CA GLY A 134 39.68 24.11 -12.52
C GLY A 134 40.32 24.71 -13.76
N GLN A 135 39.70 25.70 -14.42
CA GLN A 135 40.41 26.56 -15.37
C GLN A 135 39.59 27.82 -15.77
N ILE A 136 39.30 28.70 -14.81
CA ILE A 136 39.14 30.12 -15.15
C ILE A 136 40.52 30.76 -14.94
N ARG A 137 41.35 30.72 -15.99
CA ARG A 137 42.55 31.57 -16.06
C ARG A 137 42.08 33.00 -16.27
N THR A 138 42.11 33.79 -15.22
CA THR A 138 42.09 35.25 -15.30
C THR A 138 43.39 35.66 -16.00
N LEU A 139 43.30 36.09 -17.26
CA LEU A 139 44.40 36.79 -17.92
C LEU A 139 44.37 38.24 -17.44
N ALA A 140 45.51 38.68 -16.90
CA ALA A 140 45.82 40.02 -16.43
C ALA A 140 45.89 41.04 -17.58
#